data_AF-A0A414Z893-F1
#
_entry.id   AF-A0A414Z893-F1
#
_cell.length_a   1.000
_cell.length_b   1.000
_cell.length_c   1.000
_cell.angle_alpha   90.00
_cell.angle_beta   90.00
_cell.angle_gamma   90.00
#
_symmetry.space_group_name_H-M   'P 1'
#
loop_
_entity.id
_entity.type
_entity.pdbx_description
1 polymer ?
#
loop_
_entity_poly.entity_id
_entity_poly.type
_entity_poly.pdbx_seq_one_letter_code
_entity_poly.pdbx_strand_id
1 'polypeptide(L)'
;MAHIKYTSIIPNDKPHWLLAVQKAVENATGKMSLQGNERDFMNLQAFINAEIAVQRSHGSIRAEKVTTEIRTDEGKTVIHIYRNRSLVQTYYIE
;
A
#
# COMPACT_ATOMS: atom_id res chain seq x y z
N MET A 1 -20.25 2.26 -1.16
CA MET A 1 -19.22 1.21 -1.05
C MET A 1 -17.90 1.89 -1.32
N ALA A 2 -16.90 1.68 -0.47
CA ALA A 2 -15.62 2.33 -0.62
C ALA A 2 -14.73 1.54 -1.58
N HIS A 3 -13.89 2.26 -2.31
CA HIS A 3 -12.90 1.76 -3.25
C HIS A 3 -11.50 2.10 -2.78
N ILE A 4 -10.54 1.26 -3.16
CA ILE A 4 -9.14 1.58 -2.88
C ILE A 4 -8.60 2.53 -3.93
N LYS A 5 -8.05 3.65 -3.47
CA LYS A 5 -7.30 4.59 -4.29
C LYS A 5 -5.85 4.65 -3.80
N TYR A 6 -4.96 5.17 -4.63
CA TYR A 6 -3.58 5.43 -4.24
C TYR A 6 -3.04 6.73 -4.82
N THR A 7 -2.04 7.30 -4.15
CA THR A 7 -1.20 8.38 -4.65
C THR A 7 0.26 8.00 -4.43
N SER A 8 1.15 8.30 -5.37
CA SER A 8 2.59 8.08 -5.21
C SER A 8 3.33 9.40 -5.36
N ILE A 9 4.30 9.64 -4.49
CA ILE A 9 5.14 10.85 -4.57
C ILE A 9 6.26 10.71 -5.60
N ILE A 10 6.48 9.49 -6.13
CA ILE A 10 7.45 9.17 -7.19
C ILE A 10 6.73 8.57 -8.41
N PRO A 11 5.76 9.29 -9.03
CA PRO A 11 4.92 8.71 -10.07
C PRO A 11 5.71 8.28 -11.31
N ASN A 12 6.76 9.03 -11.68
CA ASN A 12 7.57 8.80 -12.87
C ASN A 12 8.81 7.90 -12.64
N ASP A 13 9.16 7.62 -11.39
CA ASP A 13 10.34 6.81 -11.02
C ASP A 13 9.95 5.70 -10.05
N LYS A 14 8.80 5.09 -10.32
CA LYS A 14 8.27 4.05 -9.45
C LYS A 14 9.08 2.76 -9.65
N PRO A 15 9.69 2.20 -8.59
CA PRO A 15 10.43 0.96 -8.73
C PRO A 15 9.48 -0.21 -9.07
N HIS A 16 9.96 -1.19 -9.83
CA HIS A 16 9.17 -2.31 -10.32
C HIS A 16 8.42 -3.07 -9.20
N TRP A 17 9.05 -3.26 -8.03
CA TRP A 17 8.40 -3.91 -6.90
C TRP A 17 7.16 -3.15 -6.41
N LEU A 18 7.17 -1.81 -6.46
CA LEU A 18 6.04 -1.01 -6.00
C LEU A 18 4.89 -1.04 -7.02
N LEU A 19 5.20 -1.10 -8.32
CA LEU A 19 4.22 -1.39 -9.38
C LEU A 19 3.57 -2.77 -9.20
N ALA A 20 4.36 -3.79 -8.83
CA ALA A 20 3.85 -5.13 -8.57
C ALA A 20 2.87 -5.15 -7.38
N VAL A 21 3.24 -4.49 -6.26
CA VAL A 21 2.35 -4.34 -5.10
C VAL A 21 1.07 -3.59 -5.49
N GLN A 22 1.16 -2.52 -6.28
CA GLN A 22 -0.01 -1.80 -6.79
C GLN A 22 -0.98 -2.68 -7.56
N LYS A 23 -0.45 -3.44 -8.52
CA LYS A 23 -1.23 -4.36 -9.34
C LYS A 23 -1.84 -5.49 -8.52
N ALA A 24 -1.12 -6.01 -7.52
CA ALA A 24 -1.64 -7.02 -6.61
C ALA A 24 -2.83 -6.50 -5.80
N VAL A 25 -2.72 -5.27 -5.25
CA VAL A 25 -3.83 -4.61 -4.54
C VAL A 25 -5.03 -4.43 -5.47
N GLU A 26 -4.83 -3.85 -6.65
CA GLU A 26 -5.90 -3.64 -7.64
C GLU A 26 -6.63 -4.95 -8.00
N ASN A 27 -5.88 -6.02 -8.26
CA ASN A 27 -6.43 -7.34 -8.56
C ASN A 27 -7.22 -7.94 -7.39
N ALA A 28 -6.71 -7.81 -6.17
CA ALA A 28 -7.36 -8.34 -4.98
C ALA A 28 -8.65 -7.58 -4.65
N THR A 29 -8.68 -6.27 -4.89
CA THR A 29 -9.72 -5.40 -4.35
C THR A 29 -10.72 -4.92 -5.38
N GLY A 30 -10.48 -5.15 -6.68
CA GLY A 30 -11.35 -4.70 -7.77
C GLY A 30 -12.79 -5.23 -7.71
N LYS A 31 -13.08 -6.23 -6.88
CA LYS A 31 -14.43 -6.78 -6.64
C LYS A 31 -14.86 -6.74 -5.17
N MET A 32 -14.04 -6.19 -4.28
CA MET A 32 -14.36 -6.15 -2.84
C MET A 32 -15.33 -4.99 -2.54
N SER A 33 -16.27 -5.24 -1.64
CA SER A 33 -17.09 -4.19 -1.04
C SER A 33 -16.49 -3.78 0.29
N LEU A 34 -15.82 -2.63 0.32
CA LEU A 34 -15.21 -2.09 1.54
C LEU A 34 -16.16 -1.11 2.22
N GLN A 35 -16.09 -1.08 3.55
CA GLN A 35 -16.82 -0.17 4.43
C GLN A 35 -15.98 1.04 4.83
N GLY A 36 -14.64 0.97 4.68
CA GLY A 36 -13.73 2.04 5.10
C GLY A 36 -13.52 2.11 6.61
N ASN A 37 -13.80 1.02 7.32
CA ASN A 37 -13.59 0.92 8.76
C ASN A 37 -12.15 0.46 9.08
N GLU A 38 -11.78 0.53 10.36
CA GLU A 38 -10.44 0.13 10.83
C GLU A 38 -10.03 -1.28 10.39
N ARG A 39 -10.97 -2.23 10.38
CA ARG A 39 -10.72 -3.61 9.96
C ARG A 39 -10.32 -3.69 8.48
N ASP A 40 -10.96 -2.90 7.61
CA ASP A 40 -10.60 -2.86 6.19
C ASP A 40 -9.18 -2.33 5.99
N PHE A 41 -8.79 -1.29 6.74
CA PHE A 41 -7.43 -0.76 6.71
C PHE A 41 -6.39 -1.76 7.23
N MET A 42 -6.67 -2.45 8.35
CA MET A 42 -5.78 -3.49 8.88
C MET A 42 -5.60 -4.65 7.89
N ASN A 43 -6.69 -5.11 7.28
CA ASN A 43 -6.64 -6.18 6.27
C ASN A 43 -5.83 -5.75 5.04
N LEU A 44 -6.06 -4.53 4.55
CA LEU A 44 -5.33 -3.98 3.42
C LEU A 44 -3.84 -3.82 3.74
N GLN A 45 -3.50 -3.31 4.93
CA GLN A 45 -2.10 -3.17 5.37
C GLN A 45 -1.41 -4.54 5.47
N ALA A 46 -2.09 -5.54 6.03
CA ALA A 46 -1.57 -6.91 6.12
C ALA A 46 -1.30 -7.50 4.73
N PHE A 47 -2.23 -7.31 3.79
CA PHE A 47 -2.05 -7.74 2.41
C PHE A 47 -0.86 -7.04 1.73
N ILE A 48 -0.75 -5.72 1.85
CA ILE A 48 0.37 -4.93 1.31
C ILE A 48 1.71 -5.42 1.90
N ASN A 49 1.76 -5.69 3.21
CA ASN A 49 2.96 -6.20 3.87
C ASN A 49 3.36 -7.59 3.33
N ALA A 50 2.40 -8.47 3.08
CA ALA A 50 2.65 -9.78 2.49
C ALA A 50 3.22 -9.65 1.07
N GLU A 51 2.64 -8.79 0.23
CA GLU A 51 3.13 -8.54 -1.13
C GLU A 51 4.54 -7.93 -1.15
N ILE A 52 4.83 -7.00 -0.23
CA ILE A 52 6.19 -6.46 -0.05
C ILE A 52 7.16 -7.57 0.35
N ALA A 53 6.76 -8.49 1.22
CA ALA A 53 7.59 -9.62 1.64
C ALA A 53 7.88 -10.57 0.45
N VAL A 54 6.90 -10.84 -0.41
CA VAL A 54 7.08 -11.62 -1.66
C VAL A 54 8.05 -10.91 -2.61
N GLN A 55 7.88 -9.61 -2.83
CA GLN A 55 8.81 -8.85 -3.67
C GLN A 55 10.24 -8.84 -3.10
N ARG A 56 10.37 -8.82 -1.78
CA ARG A 56 11.67 -8.89 -1.09
C ARG A 56 12.31 -10.26 -1.23
N SER A 57 11.56 -11.35 -1.09
CA SER A 57 12.10 -12.72 -1.23
C SER A 57 12.59 -13.01 -2.65
N HIS A 58 11.98 -12.37 -3.66
CA HIS A 58 12.44 -12.45 -5.06
C HIS A 58 13.66 -11.55 -5.37
N GLY A 59 14.17 -10.79 -4.40
CA GLY A 59 15.30 -9.86 -4.61
C GLY A 59 14.94 -8.57 -5.35
N SER A 60 13.64 -8.31 -5.58
CA SER A 60 13.16 -7.09 -6.27
C SER A 60 13.32 -5.81 -5.44
N ILE A 61 13.54 -5.95 -4.12
CA ILE A 61 13.70 -4.83 -3.19
C ILE A 61 15.14 -4.80 -2.68
N ARG A 62 15.94 -3.85 -3.20
CA ARG A 62 17.29 -3.55 -2.71
C ARG A 62 17.33 -2.53 -1.57
N ALA A 63 16.20 -1.89 -1.28
CA ALA A 63 16.12 -0.93 -0.19
C ALA A 63 16.27 -1.65 1.16
N GLU A 64 17.07 -1.08 2.06
CA GLU A 64 17.30 -1.61 3.41
C GLU A 64 15.97 -1.87 4.11
N LYS A 65 15.09 -0.86 4.14
CA LYS A 65 13.81 -0.92 4.86
C LYS A 65 12.65 -0.49 3.96
N VAL A 66 11.63 -1.32 3.92
CA VAL A 66 10.30 -0.97 3.40
C VAL A 66 9.29 -1.27 4.50
N THR A 67 8.49 -0.28 4.90
CA THR A 67 7.51 -0.42 5.99
C THR A 67 6.19 0.21 5.62
N THR A 68 5.12 -0.28 6.23
CA THR A 68 3.80 0.34 6.15
C THR A 68 3.37 0.92 7.49
N GLU A 69 2.56 1.97 7.47
CA GLU A 69 1.98 2.62 8.65
C GLU A 69 0.53 2.99 8.34
N ILE A 70 -0.41 2.60 9.20
CA ILE A 70 -1.76 3.18 9.19
C ILE A 70 -1.69 4.50 9.94
N ARG A 71 -2.16 5.57 9.31
CA ARG A 71 -2.27 6.90 9.92
C ARG A 71 -3.70 7.38 9.86
N THR A 72 -4.16 7.98 10.95
CA THR A 72 -5.43 8.71 10.99
C THR A 72 -5.13 10.15 11.37
N ASP A 73 -5.47 11.08 10.48
CA ASP A 73 -5.29 12.52 10.70
C ASP A 73 -6.57 13.24 10.28
N GLU A 74 -7.06 14.14 11.13
CA GLU A 74 -8.31 14.90 10.92
C GLU A 74 -9.52 14.05 10.47
N GLY A 75 -9.64 12.82 10.98
CA GLY A 75 -10.72 11.89 10.63
C GLY A 75 -10.54 11.14 9.31
N LYS A 76 -9.40 11.29 8.62
CA LYS A 76 -9.04 10.52 7.44
C LYS A 76 -7.99 9.47 7.78
N THR A 77 -8.31 8.21 7.51
CA THR A 77 -7.40 7.07 7.68
C THR A 77 -6.76 6.70 6.34
N VAL A 78 -5.44 6.50 6.35
CA VAL A 78 -4.64 6.16 5.17
C VAL A 78 -3.57 5.11 5.53
N ILE A 79 -3.05 4.41 4.52
CA ILE A 79 -1.87 3.55 4.66
C ILE A 79 -0.69 4.19 3.93
N HIS A 80 0.36 4.51 4.66
CA HIS A 80 1.63 4.96 4.09
C HIS A 80 2.57 3.78 3.84
N ILE A 81 3.25 3.79 2.70
CA ILE A 81 4.39 2.94 2.38
C ILE A 81 5.65 3.81 2.40
N TYR A 82 6.63 3.44 3.21
CA TYR A 82 7.93 4.09 3.27
C TYR A 82 9.03 3.19 2.70
N ARG A 83 9.96 3.78 1.95
CA ARG A 83 11.22 3.18 1.49
C ARG A 83 12.37 3.97 2.10
N ASN A 84 13.19 3.35 2.95
CA ASN A 84 14.30 3.99 3.67
C ASN A 84 13.88 5.33 4.31
N ARG A 85 12.74 5.33 5.02
CA ARG A 85 12.10 6.50 5.67
C ARG A 85 11.44 7.52 4.73
N SER A 86 11.62 7.42 3.42
CA SER A 86 10.90 8.27 2.46
C SER A 86 9.53 7.69 2.19
N LEU A 87 8.45 8.47 2.36
CA LEU A 87 7.13 8.09 1.87
C LEU A 87 7.25 7.83 0.36
N VAL A 88 6.65 6.77 -0.17
CA VAL A 88 6.68 6.50 -1.62
C VAL A 88 5.27 6.31 -2.19
N GLN A 89 4.34 5.87 -1.34
CA GLN A 89 2.96 5.67 -1.74
C GLN A 89 2.01 5.74 -0.56
N THR A 90 0.81 6.25 -0.81
CA THR A 90 -0.31 6.30 0.12
C THR A 90 -1.49 5.58 -0.50
N TYR A 91 -2.18 4.76 0.30
CA TYR A 91 -3.46 4.14 -0.04
C TYR A 91 -4.59 4.73 0.78
N TYR A 92 -5.77 4.82 0.16
CA TYR A 92 -7.02 5.34 0.72
C TYR A 92 -8.12 4.30 0.51
N ILE A 93 -9.12 4.28 1.39
CA ILE A 93 -10.37 3.54 1.22
C ILE A 93 -11.50 4.58 1.21
N GLU A 94 -12.05 4.88 0.02
CA GLU A 94 -13.02 5.97 -0.24
C GLU A 94 -14.19 5.53 -1.12
#